data_AF-A0A090Q8K5-F1
#
_entry.id   AF-A0A090Q8K5-F1
#
_cell.length_a   1.000
_cell.length_b   1.000
_cell.length_c   1.000
_cell.angle_alpha   90.00
_cell.angle_beta   90.00
_cell.angle_gamma   90.00
#
_symmetry.space_group_name_H-M   'P 1'
#
loop_
_entity.id
_entity.type
_entity.pdbx_description
1 polymer ?
#
loop_
_entity_poly.entity_id
_entity_poly.type
_entity_poly.pdbx_seq_one_letter_code
_entity_poly.pdbx_strand_id
1 'polypeptide(L)' 'MTLTETEISIYDLCEQGDRRAQMKLYDKYANGMYHVALRIVQQTDLAQDIMQEKYDICF' A
#
# COMPACT_ATOMS: atom_id res chain seq x y z
N MET A 1 -17.77 -1.18 10.89
CA MET A 1 -16.57 -0.77 10.13
C MET A 1 -16.97 -0.72 8.67
N THR A 2 -17.44 0.43 8.19
CA THR A 2 -17.76 0.65 6.78
C THR A 2 -16.59 1.40 6.18
N LEU A 3 -15.92 0.81 5.21
CA LEU A 3 -14.96 1.50 4.34
C LEU A 3 -15.66 2.76 3.82
N THR A 4 -15.04 3.92 4.04
CA THR A 4 -15.67 5.19 3.66
C THR A 4 -15.67 5.31 2.14
N GLU A 5 -16.70 5.90 1.53
CA GLU A 5 -16.84 6.03 0.06
C GLU A 5 -15.59 6.63 -0.63
N THR A 6 -14.79 7.40 0.11
CA THR A 6 -13.47 7.92 -0.32
C THR A 6 -12.39 6.86 -0.55
N GLU A 7 -12.43 5.71 0.12
CA GLU A 7 -11.43 4.65 -0.05
C GLU A 7 -11.71 3.81 -1.30
N ILE A 8 -12.99 3.66 -1.65
CA ILE A 8 -13.43 2.98 -2.87
C ILE A 8 -13.01 3.79 -4.10
N SER A 9 -13.18 5.12 -4.08
CA SER A 9 -12.80 5.96 -5.23
C SER A 9 -11.29 6.00 -5.47
N ILE A 10 -10.47 5.92 -4.43
CA ILE A 10 -9.00 5.85 -4.59
C ILE A 10 -8.62 4.49 -5.19
N TYR A 11 -9.31 3.41 -4.81
CA TYR A 11 -9.09 2.09 -5.41
C TYR A 11 -9.45 2.07 -6.90
N ASP A 12 -10.62 2.61 -7.27
CA ASP A 12 -11.06 2.71 -8.67
C ASP A 12 -10.09 3.56 -9.52
N LEU A 13 -9.52 4.62 -8.94
CA LEU A 13 -8.51 5.46 -9.59
C LEU A 13 -7.16 4.74 -9.73
N CYS A 14 -6.77 3.93 -8.74
CA CYS A 14 -5.57 3.11 -8.85
C CYS A 14 -5.72 2.01 -9.90
N GLU A 15 -6.91 1.40 -10.05
CA GLU A 15 -7.21 0.42 -11.10
C GLU A 15 -7.15 1.04 -12.51
N GLN A 16 -7.45 2.33 -12.62
CA GLN A 16 -7.28 3.12 -13.85
C GLN A 16 -5.82 3.54 -14.13
N GLY A 17 -4.87 3.16 -13.27
CA GLY A 17 -3.45 3.50 -13.41
C GLY A 17 -3.10 4.92 -12.96
N ASP A 18 -3.94 5.57 -12.16
CA ASP A 18 -3.63 6.91 -11.62
C ASP A 18 -2.54 6.82 -10.54
N ARG A 19 -1.31 7.16 -10.95
CA ARG A 19 -0.13 7.24 -10.07
C ARG A 19 -0.33 8.11 -8.84
N ARG A 20 -1.18 9.14 -8.89
CA ARG A 20 -1.43 10.02 -7.73
C ARG A 20 -2.30 9.34 -6.69
N ALA A 21 -3.26 8.54 -7.13
CA ALA A 21 -4.08 7.72 -6.24
C ALA A 21 -3.22 6.66 -5.55
N GLN A 22 -2.33 6.00 -6.31
CA GLN A 22 -1.38 5.02 -5.78
C GLN A 22 -0.47 5.63 -4.70
N MET A 23 0.07 6.83 -4.93
CA MET A 23 0.95 7.50 -3.97
C MET A 23 0.21 7.93 -2.70
N LYS A 24 -1.05 8.38 -2.82
CA LYS A 24 -1.90 8.67 -1.65
C LYS A 24 -2.19 7.42 -0.82
N LEU A 25 -2.41 6.29 -1.49
CA LEU A 25 -2.66 5.01 -0.83
C LEU A 25 -1.38 4.48 -0.18
N TYR A 26 -0.22 4.70 -0.83
CA TYR A 26 1.11 4.48 -0.26
C TYR A 26 1.24 5.23 1.06
N ASP A 27 1.13 6.56 1.05
CA ASP A 27 1.38 7.37 2.24
C ASP A 27 0.42 7.03 3.39
N LYS A 28 -0.81 6.65 3.07
CA LYS A 28 -1.83 6.32 4.06
C LYS A 28 -1.61 4.95 4.71
N TYR A 29 -1.24 3.92 3.94
CA TYR A 29 -1.16 2.54 4.44
C TYR A 29 0.27 1.99 4.56
N ALA A 30 1.28 2.67 4.05
CA ALA A 30 2.67 2.21 4.07
C ALA A 30 3.16 1.90 5.49
N ASN A 31 2.87 2.76 6.46
CA ASN A 31 3.25 2.49 7.86
C ASN A 31 2.56 1.24 8.40
N GLY A 32 1.26 1.07 8.14
CA GLY A 32 0.51 -0.10 8.58
C GLY A 32 1.04 -1.38 7.94
N MET A 33 1.26 -1.36 6.62
CA MET A 33 1.78 -2.49 5.87
C MET A 33 3.24 -2.81 6.26
N TYR A 34 4.08 -1.81 6.53
CA TYR A 34 5.44 -2.01 7.03
C TYR A 34 5.45 -2.71 8.39
N HIS A 35 4.61 -2.29 9.34
CA HIS A 35 4.51 -2.95 10.63
C HIS A 35 3.96 -4.39 10.55
N VAL A 36 3.09 -4.67 9.59
CA VAL A 36 2.60 -6.03 9.32
C VAL A 36 3.68 -6.88 8.67
N ALA A 37 4.35 -6.37 7.64
CA ALA A 37 5.48 -7.03 6.98
C ALA A 37 6.61 -7.33 7.98
N LEU A 38 6.98 -6.36 8.82
CA LEU A 38 7.99 -6.53 9.86
C LEU A 38 7.58 -7.60 10.88
N ARG A 39 6.29 -7.73 11.21
CA ARG A 39 5.81 -8.79 12.12
C ARG A 39 5.88 -10.19 11.48
N ILE A 40 5.62 -10.29 10.19
CA ILE A 40 5.64 -11.57 9.46
C ILE A 40 7.08 -12.02 9.23
N VAL A 41 7.92 -11.10 8.76
CA VAL A 41 9.24 -11.39 8.21
C VAL A 41 10.33 -11.24 9.26
N GLN A 42 10.08 -10.44 10.32
CA GLN A 42 10.98 -10.15 11.45
C GLN A 42 12.37 -9.65 11.05
N GLN A 43 12.52 -9.23 9.79
CA GLN A 43 13.73 -8.65 9.23
C GLN A 43 13.35 -7.33 8.58
N THR A 44 14.01 -6.26 9.00
CA THR A 44 13.77 -4.89 8.51
C THR A 44 14.02 -4.78 7.01
N ASP A 45 15.12 -5.35 6.56
CA ASP A 45 15.62 -5.20 5.20
C ASP A 45 14.66 -5.89 4.22
N LEU A 46 14.28 -7.14 4.56
CA LEU A 46 13.33 -7.92 3.78
C LEU A 46 11.90 -7.34 3.83
N ALA A 47 11.50 -6.76 4.96
CA ALA A 47 10.21 -6.06 5.06
C ALA A 47 10.17 -4.79 4.20
N GLN A 48 11.28 -4.06 4.12
CA GLN A 48 11.41 -2.88 3.27
C GLN A 48 11.44 -3.26 1.78
N ASP A 49 12.13 -4.34 1.43
CA ASP A 49 12.17 -4.87 0.05
C ASP A 49 10.79 -5.37 -0.40
N ILE A 50 10.07 -6.14 0.44
CA ILE A 50 8.70 -6.59 0.13
C ILE A 50 7.75 -5.41 -0.05
N MET A 51 7.91 -4.37 0.77
CA MET A 51 7.12 -3.14 0.63
C MET A 51 7.43 -2.45 -0.70
N GLN A 52 8.70 -2.26 -1.04
CA GLN A 52 9.15 -1.63 -2.29
C GLN A 52 8.72 -2.43 -3.53
N GLU A 53 8.98 -3.74 -3.58
CA GLU A 53 8.60 -4.59 -4.72
C GLU A 53 7.09 -4.65 -4.93
N LYS A 54 6.30 -4.64 -3.85
CA LYS A 54 4.83 -4.62 -3.96
C LYS A 54 4.31 -3.32 -4.58
N TYR A 55 5.00 -2.19 -4.45
CA TYR A 55 4.57 -0.96 -5.13
C TYR A 55 4.77 -1.02 -6.63
N ASP A 56 5.84 -1.65 -7.09
CA ASP A 56 6.11 -1.80 -8.52
C ASP A 56 5.25 -2.90 -9.18
N ILE A 57 4.78 -3.88 -8.40
CA ILE A 57 4.05 -5.05 -8.92
C ILE A 57 2.52 -4.92 -8.79
N CYS A 58 1.99 -4.12 -7.85
CA CYS A 58 0.58 -4.24 -7.45
C CYS A 58 -0.42 -3.25 -8.10
N PHE A 59 -0.03 -2.47 -9.11
CA PHE A 59 -0.98 -1.72 -9.96
C PHE A 59 -0.50 -1.58 -11.40
#